data_AF-A0A4U0SFS2-F1
#
_entry.id   AF-A0A4U0SFS2-F1
#
_cell.length_a   1.000
_cell.length_b   1.000
_cell.length_c   1.000
_cell.angle_alpha   90.00
_cell.angle_beta   90.00
_cell.angle_gamma   90.00
#
_symmetry.space_group_name_H-M   'P 1'
#
loop_
_entity.id
_entity.type
_entity.pdbx_description
1 polymer ?
#
loop_
_entity_poly.entity_id
_entity_poly.type
_entity_poly.pdbx_seq_one_letter_code
_entity_poly.pdbx_strand_id
1 'polypeptide(L)'
;MKSHRVTTLVLNRLSSDGHIRNLSAVLPGLQRLYLNAASGAFPTIDLAPLAALPDLQTLTVSYPGTVLNAHLLPSTVKLTLRPRPRQ
;
A
#
# COMPACT_ATOMS: atom_id res chain seq x y z
N MET A 1 15.82 -10.84 -23.19
CA MET A 1 15.59 -10.98 -21.73
C MET A 1 14.16 -10.56 -21.42
N LYS A 2 13.31 -11.43 -20.87
CA LYS A 2 11.94 -11.07 -20.48
C LYS A 2 12.03 -10.23 -19.20
N SER A 3 11.74 -8.93 -19.28
CA SER A 3 11.60 -8.08 -18.10
C SER A 3 10.39 -8.59 -17.29
N HIS A 4 10.63 -9.04 -16.06
CA HIS A 4 9.56 -9.57 -15.22
C HIS A 4 8.83 -8.39 -14.60
N ARG A 5 7.64 -8.08 -15.14
CA ARG A 5 6.77 -7.05 -14.59
C ARG A 5 6.16 -7.54 -13.28
N VAL A 6 6.51 -6.89 -12.17
CA VAL A 6 5.87 -7.15 -10.87
C VAL A 6 4.48 -6.52 -10.90
N THR A 7 3.45 -7.35 -10.97
CA THR A 7 2.05 -6.89 -10.94
C THR A 7 1.43 -7.02 -9.56
N THR A 8 2.03 -7.81 -8.67
CA THR A 8 1.53 -8.06 -7.32
C THR A 8 2.66 -7.95 -6.32
N LEU A 9 2.44 -7.18 -5.26
CA LEU A 9 3.37 -7.02 -4.15
C LEU A 9 2.66 -7.23 -2.83
N VAL A 10 3.29 -7.99 -1.94
CA VAL A 10 2.85 -8.19 -0.56
C VAL A 10 3.95 -7.69 0.34
N LEU A 11 3.67 -6.62 1.09
CA LEU A 11 4.59 -6.07 2.09
C LEU A 11 4.13 -6.51 3.47
N ASN A 12 4.89 -7.43 4.06
CA ASN A 12 4.65 -7.92 5.42
C ASN A 12 5.54 -7.18 6.41
N ARG A 13 4.98 -6.88 7.58
CA ARG A 13 5.67 -6.22 8.69
C ARG A 13 6.23 -4.85 8.32
N LEU A 14 5.44 -4.04 7.61
CA LEU A 14 5.77 -2.63 7.43
C LEU A 14 5.98 -1.97 8.78
N SER A 15 7.22 -1.53 9.01
CA SER A 15 7.66 -0.79 10.20
C SER A 15 7.77 0.72 9.96
N SER A 16 7.66 1.18 8.71
CA SER A 16 7.57 2.59 8.33
C SER A 16 6.89 2.83 6.97
N ASP A 17 6.31 4.02 6.81
CA ASP A 17 5.67 4.50 5.58
C ASP A 17 6.67 4.83 4.44
N GLY A 18 7.96 4.93 4.76
CA GLY A 18 9.03 5.19 3.79
C GLY A 18 9.08 4.16 2.65
N HIS A 19 8.69 2.91 2.92
CA HIS A 19 8.63 1.86 1.91
C HIS A 19 7.57 2.10 0.84
N ILE A 20 6.53 2.88 1.15
CA ILE A 20 5.39 3.12 0.25
C ILE A 20 5.68 4.29 -0.70
N ARG A 21 6.47 5.28 -0.25
CA ARG A 21 6.76 6.52 -1.00
C ARG A 21 7.39 6.30 -2.38
N ASN A 22 8.19 5.24 -2.54
CA ASN A 22 8.96 4.99 -3.76
C ASN A 22 8.36 3.91 -4.67
N LEU A 23 7.21 3.33 -4.31
CA LEU A 23 6.64 2.21 -5.08
C LEU A 23 6.26 2.61 -6.51
N SER A 24 5.76 3.83 -6.73
CA SER A 24 5.40 4.33 -8.06
C SER A 24 6.59 4.45 -9.01
N ALA A 25 7.76 4.82 -8.50
CA ALA A 25 8.98 4.94 -9.29
C ALA A 25 9.58 3.56 -9.65
N VAL A 26 9.51 2.60 -8.72
CA VAL A 26 10.17 1.30 -8.88
C VAL A 26 9.27 0.25 -9.54
N LEU A 27 7.96 0.34 -9.34
CA LEU A 27 6.99 -0.66 -9.77
C LEU A 27 5.83 0.00 -10.54
N PRO A 28 6.09 0.66 -11.68
CA PRO A 28 5.05 1.37 -12.44
C PRO A 28 3.92 0.47 -12.94
N GLY A 29 4.18 -0.83 -13.12
CA GLY A 29 3.19 -1.83 -13.54
C GLY A 29 2.50 -2.58 -12.40
N LEU A 30 2.59 -2.09 -11.17
CA LEU A 30 1.98 -2.74 -10.00
C LEU A 30 0.46 -2.58 -10.02
N GLN A 31 -0.25 -3.71 -10.02
CA GLN A 31 -1.70 -3.76 -10.09
C GLN A 31 -2.34 -4.11 -8.75
N ARG A 32 -1.67 -4.90 -7.93
CA ARG A 32 -2.17 -5.38 -6.65
C ARG A 32 -1.15 -5.16 -5.54
N LEU A 33 -1.55 -4.45 -4.49
CA LEU A 33 -0.73 -4.19 -3.32
C LEU A 33 -1.44 -4.65 -2.06
N TYR A 34 -0.75 -5.49 -1.28
CA TYR A 34 -1.20 -5.91 0.04
C TYR A 34 -0.21 -5.38 1.09
N LEU A 35 -0.68 -4.46 1.93
CA LEU A 35 0.09 -3.86 3.01
C LEU A 35 -0.33 -4.49 4.33
N ASN A 36 0.61 -5.13 5.01
CA ASN A 36 0.41 -5.72 6.33
C ASN A 36 1.38 -5.07 7.31
N ALA A 37 0.90 -4.06 8.04
CA ALA A 37 1.71 -3.37 9.06
C ALA A 37 2.02 -4.31 10.22
N ALA A 38 3.17 -4.15 10.87
CA ALA A 38 3.47 -4.93 12.08
C ALA A 38 2.58 -4.49 13.26
N SER A 39 2.22 -5.43 14.13
CA SER A 39 1.60 -5.11 15.44
C SER A 39 2.60 -4.27 16.27
N GLY A 40 2.13 -3.16 16.83
CA GLY A 40 2.99 -2.20 17.54
C GLY A 40 3.76 -1.23 16.63
N ALA A 41 3.75 -1.42 15.31
CA ALA A 41 4.33 -0.47 14.37
C ALA A 41 3.29 0.54 13.87
N PHE A 42 3.72 1.80 13.80
CA PHE A 42 3.06 2.98 13.25
C PHE A 42 1.60 3.25 13.69
N PRO A 43 1.32 4.41 14.31
CA PRO A 43 -0.06 4.83 14.52
C PRO A 43 -0.77 5.24 13.22
N THR A 44 -0.06 5.41 12.10
CA THR A 44 -0.60 6.05 10.90
C THR A 44 0.01 5.51 9.59
N ILE A 45 -0.80 5.27 8.55
CA ILE A 45 -0.33 4.91 7.20
C ILE A 45 -0.84 5.95 6.20
N ASP A 46 0.06 6.64 5.51
CA ASP A 46 -0.29 7.58 4.46
C ASP A 46 -0.34 6.90 3.08
N LEU A 47 -1.51 6.94 2.44
CA LEU A 47 -1.72 6.33 1.12
C LEU A 47 -1.51 7.31 -0.04
N ALA A 48 -1.22 8.59 0.22
CA ALA A 48 -0.99 9.59 -0.83
C ALA A 48 0.01 9.14 -1.92
N PRO A 49 1.15 8.49 -1.60
CA PRO A 49 2.10 8.06 -2.62
C PRO A 49 1.54 6.99 -3.58
N LEU A 50 0.54 6.22 -3.15
CA LEU A 50 -0.05 5.15 -3.94
C LEU A 50 -1.03 5.68 -5.00
N ALA A 51 -1.51 6.92 -4.86
CA ALA A 51 -2.34 7.57 -5.88
C ALA A 51 -1.58 7.78 -7.20
N ALA A 52 -0.24 7.80 -7.15
CA ALA A 52 0.63 7.95 -8.32
C ALA A 52 0.97 6.62 -9.01
N LEU A 53 0.43 5.47 -8.57
CA LEU A 53 0.61 4.19 -9.25
C LEU A 53 -0.42 4.05 -10.39
N PRO A 54 -0.01 4.18 -11.67
CA PRO A 54 -0.95 4.32 -12.78
C PRO A 54 -1.77 3.05 -13.03
N ASP A 55 -1.19 1.89 -12.75
CA ASP A 55 -1.79 0.58 -13.00
C ASP A 55 -2.43 -0.04 -11.75
N LEU A 56 -2.43 0.65 -10.60
CA LEU A 56 -2.95 0.08 -9.35
C LEU A 56 -4.46 -0.11 -9.43
N GLN A 57 -4.91 -1.33 -9.16
CA GLN A 57 -6.32 -1.71 -9.21
C GLN A 57 -6.84 -2.17 -7.86
N THR A 58 -6.00 -2.83 -7.06
CA THR A 58 -6.38 -3.36 -5.75
C THR A 58 -5.38 -2.96 -4.70
N LEU A 59 -5.88 -2.37 -3.62
CA LEU A 59 -5.11 -2.06 -2.43
C LEU A 59 -5.81 -2.65 -1.20
N THR A 60 -5.13 -3.56 -0.52
CA THR A 60 -5.57 -4.04 0.80
C THR A 60 -4.60 -3.55 1.86
N VAL A 61 -5.11 -2.91 2.90
CA VAL A 61 -4.31 -2.41 4.02
C VAL A 61 -4.78 -3.06 5.30
N SER A 62 -3.90 -3.79 5.98
CA SER A 62 -4.16 -4.33 7.31
C SER A 62 -3.27 -3.64 8.33
N TYR A 63 -3.88 -2.94 9.31
CA TYR A 63 -3.17 -1.92 10.09
C TYR A 63 -3.70 -1.79 11.53
N PRO A 64 -2.83 -1.48 12.52
CA PRO A 64 -3.24 -1.31 13.91
C PRO A 64 -3.54 0.16 14.31
N GLY A 65 -3.57 1.08 13.34
CA GLY A 65 -3.61 2.53 13.57
C GLY A 65 -4.66 3.26 12.74
N THR A 66 -4.28 4.40 12.17
CA THR A 66 -5.08 5.28 11.31
C THR A 66 -4.56 5.19 9.87
N VAL A 67 -5.43 5.41 8.90
CA VAL A 67 -5.06 5.57 7.48
C VAL A 67 -5.35 7.01 7.07
N LEU A 68 -4.38 7.66 6.43
CA LEU A 68 -4.50 9.02 5.90
C LEU A 68 -4.57 9.01 4.38
N ASN A 69 -5.17 10.07 3.83
CA ASN A 69 -5.19 10.37 2.40
C ASN A 69 -5.71 9.24 1.50
N ALA A 70 -6.51 8.33 2.04
CA ALA A 70 -7.20 7.30 1.26
C ALA A 70 -8.09 7.90 0.16
N HIS A 71 -8.61 9.11 0.38
CA HIS A 71 -9.42 9.86 -0.57
C HIS A 71 -8.65 10.33 -1.82
N LEU A 72 -7.31 10.35 -1.79
CA LEU A 72 -6.48 10.69 -2.96
C LEU A 72 -6.36 9.53 -3.94
N LEU A 73 -6.73 8.31 -3.52
CA LEU A 73 -6.71 7.17 -4.42
C LEU A 73 -7.74 7.37 -5.53
N PRO A 74 -7.38 7.11 -6.80
CA PRO A 74 -8.34 7.13 -7.89
C PRO A 74 -9.52 6.19 -7.61
N SER A 75 -10.71 6.56 -8.10
CA SER A 75 -11.91 5.72 -7.96
C SER A 75 -11.79 4.34 -8.62
N THR A 76 -10.82 4.17 -9.51
CA THR A 76 -10.46 2.89 -10.13
C THR A 76 -9.80 1.92 -9.15
N VAL A 77 -9.25 2.40 -8.03
CA VAL A 77 -8.59 1.58 -7.02
C VAL A 77 -9.63 1.01 -6.06
N LYS A 78 -9.77 -0.32 -6.06
CA LYS A 78 -10.52 -1.02 -5.02
C LYS A 78 -9.72 -1.04 -3.72
N LEU A 79 -10.09 -0.15 -2.80
CA LEU A 79 -9.52 -0.08 -1.45
C LEU A 79 -10.25 -1.04 -0.49
N THR A 80 -9.49 -1.83 0.26
CA THR A 80 -9.99 -2.63 1.39
C THR A 80 -9.16 -2.32 2.63
N LEU A 81 -9.82 -1.76 3.65
CA LEU A 81 -9.21 -1.45 4.93
C LEU A 81 -9.55 -2.55 5.95
N ARG A 82 -8.53 -3.09 6.61
CA ARG A 82 -8.65 -4.14 7.64
C ARG A 82 -7.98 -3.66 8.93
N PRO A 83 -8.67 -2.85 9.75
CA PRO A 83 -8.19 -2.46 11.06
C PRO A 83 -7.89 -3.69 11.94
N ARG A 84 -6.86 -3.61 12.77
CA ARG A 84 -6.48 -4.64 13.75
C ARG A 84 -6.20 -3.98 15.11
N PRO A 85 -6.30 -4.74 16.22
CA PRO A 85 -5.90 -4.23 17.52
C PRO A 85 -4.40 -3.91 17.56
N ARG A 86 -4.02 -2.90 18.36
CA ARG A 86 -2.63 -2.78 18.83
C ARG A 86 -2.42 -3.88 19.85
N GLN A 87 -1.55 -4.84 19.54
CA GLN A 87 -1.08 -5.84 20.49
C GLN A 87 0.14 -5.32 21.23
#